data_AF-A0A1M6HQ60-F1
#
_entry.id   AF-A0A1M6HQ60-F1
#
_cell.length_a   1.000
_cell.length_b   1.000
_cell.length_c   1.000
_cell.angle_alpha   90.00
_cell.angle_beta   90.00
_cell.angle_gamma   90.00
#
_symmetry.space_group_name_H-M   'P 1'
#
loop_
_entity.id
_entity.type
_entity.pdbx_description
1 polymer ?
#
loop_
_entity_poly.entity_id
_entity_poly.type
_entity_poly.pdbx_seq_one_letter_code
_entity_poly.pdbx_strand_id
1 'polypeptide(L)' 'MDSLKYNNEGYRDETARQAIHKVETEETRRLKAALKAARAALHEYGFDTADRITLIDLRSRKIFR' A
#
# COMPACT_ATOMS: atom_id res chain seq x y z
N MET A 1 -7.71 -20.54 8.91
CA MET A 1 -6.29 -20.51 8.51
C MET A 1 -6.24 -20.83 7.03
N ASP A 2 -5.83 -19.85 6.23
CA ASP A 2 -5.78 -19.88 4.76
C ASP A 2 -4.88 -21.00 4.22
N SER A 3 -5.50 -21.98 3.56
CA SER A 3 -4.83 -23.06 2.83
C SER A 3 -4.69 -22.77 1.33
N LEU A 4 -4.69 -21.51 0.91
CA LEU A 4 -4.35 -21.08 -0.46
C LEU A 4 -2.89 -20.66 -0.59
N LYS A 5 -1.99 -21.32 0.15
CA LYS A 5 -0.55 -21.07 0.10
C LYS A 5 0.14 -22.11 -0.77
N TYR A 6 0.41 -21.69 -2.01
CA TYR A 6 1.35 -22.27 -2.98
C TYR A 6 0.95 -23.61 -3.60
N ASN A 7 0.48 -23.57 -4.85
CA ASN A 7 0.57 -24.73 -5.74
C ASN A 7 2.07 -25.00 -5.99
N ASN A 8 2.54 -26.15 -5.51
CA ASN A 8 3.94 -26.58 -5.61
C ASN A 8 4.27 -27.12 -7.02
N GLU A 9 3.67 -26.52 -8.05
CA GLU A 9 3.86 -26.91 -9.44
C GLU A 9 5.18 -26.29 -9.92
N GLY A 10 6.19 -27.14 -10.07
CA GLY A 10 7.57 -26.78 -10.43
C GLY A 10 7.78 -26.18 -11.83
N TYR A 11 6.80 -25.48 -12.38
CA TYR A 11 6.98 -24.70 -13.60
C TYR A 11 7.76 -23.43 -13.26
N ARG A 12 9.09 -23.48 -13.41
CA ARG A 12 9.93 -22.29 -13.55
C ARG A 12 9.66 -21.63 -14.91
N ASP A 13 8.44 -21.16 -15.13
CA ASP A 13 8.19 -20.23 -16.24
C ASP A 13 8.66 -18.84 -15.80
N GLU A 14 9.87 -18.48 -16.20
CA GLU A 14 10.45 -17.17 -15.92
C GLU A 14 9.57 -16.02 -16.45
N THR A 15 8.82 -16.26 -17.52
CA THR A 15 7.90 -15.30 -18.13
C THR A 15 6.71 -15.03 -17.21
N ALA A 16 6.11 -16.09 -16.67
CA ALA A 16 5.02 -15.99 -15.70
C ALA A 16 5.48 -15.28 -14.42
N ARG A 17 6.68 -15.61 -13.92
CA ARG A 17 7.28 -14.95 -12.75
C ARG A 17 7.52 -13.46 -12.99
N GLN A 18 8.02 -13.08 -14.17
CA GLN A 18 8.23 -11.69 -14.54
C GLN A 18 6.92 -10.93 -14.69
N ALA A 19 5.88 -11.55 -15.28
CA ALA A 19 4.56 -10.96 -15.42
C ALA A 19 3.91 -10.69 -14.04
N ILE A 20 3.94 -11.67 -13.14
CA ILE A 20 3.43 -11.52 -11.76
C ILE A 20 4.20 -10.41 -11.03
N HIS A 21 5.53 -10.45 -11.05
CA HIS A 21 6.36 -9.43 -10.40
C HIS A 21 6.11 -8.02 -10.97
N LYS A 22 5.88 -7.91 -12.29
CA LYS A 22 5.56 -6.64 -12.95
C LYS A 22 4.19 -6.09 -12.51
N VAL A 23 3.18 -6.95 -12.38
CA VAL A 23 1.86 -6.57 -11.87
C VAL A 23 1.95 -6.14 -10.40
N GLU A 24 2.62 -6.92 -9.55
CA GLU A 24 2.81 -6.58 -8.13
C GLU A 24 3.55 -5.25 -7.96
N THR A 25 4.61 -5.01 -8.73
CA THR A 25 5.36 -3.75 -8.68
C THR A 25 4.55 -2.56 -9.20
N GLU A 26 3.73 -2.74 -10.23
CA GLU A 26 2.88 -1.68 -10.77
C GLU A 26 1.71 -1.33 -9.85
N GLU A 27 1.02 -2.33 -9.29
CA GLU A 27 -0.02 -2.10 -8.28
C GLU A 27 0.55 -1.42 -7.03
N THR A 28 1.71 -1.87 -6.57
CA THR A 28 2.42 -1.24 -5.44
C THR A 28 2.78 0.21 -5.76
N ARG A 29 3.17 0.51 -7.01
CA ARG A 29 3.50 1.88 -7.44
C ARG A 29 2.26 2.78 -7.47
N ARG A 30 1.13 2.29 -8.01
CA ARG A 30 -0.15 3.02 -8.03
C ARG A 30 -0.66 3.28 -6.62
N LEU A 31 -0.61 2.28 -5.74
CA LEU A 31 -0.97 2.43 -4.34
C LEU A 31 -0.10 3.46 -3.62
N LYS A 32 1.23 3.42 -3.82
CA LYS A 32 2.14 4.43 -3.24
C LYS A 32 1.83 5.84 -3.72
N ALA A 33 1.49 6.02 -5.00
CA ALA A 33 1.12 7.31 -5.56
C ALA A 33 -0.19 7.84 -4.94
N ALA A 34 -1.21 6.98 -4.82
CA ALA A 34 -2.48 7.32 -4.19
C ALA A 34 -2.29 7.71 -2.72
N LEU A 35 -1.50 6.94 -1.95
CA LEU A 35 -1.18 7.27 -0.55
C LEU A 35 -0.45 8.61 -0.42
N LYS A 36 0.49 8.90 -1.33
CA LYS A 36 1.21 10.18 -1.35
C LYS A 36 0.25 11.35 -1.61
N ALA A 37 -0.66 11.21 -2.57
CA ALA A 37 -1.67 12.23 -2.86
C ALA A 37 -2.63 12.45 -1.69
N ALA A 38 -3.11 11.36 -1.06
CA ALA A 38 -3.98 11.44 0.11
C ALA A 38 -3.29 12.14 1.29
N ARG A 39 -2.02 11.81 1.56
CA ARG A 39 -1.22 12.48 2.60
C ARG A 39 -1.06 13.98 2.35
N ALA A 40 -0.82 14.38 1.10
CA ALA A 40 -0.71 15.78 0.74
C ALA A 40 -2.03 16.54 0.98
N ALA A 41 -3.15 15.97 0.52
CA ALA A 41 -4.47 16.56 0.75
C ALA A 41 -4.79 16.69 2.25
N LEU A 42 -4.55 15.64 3.04
CA LEU A 42 -4.77 15.67 4.49
C LEU A 42 -3.94 16.76 5.19
N HIS A 43 -2.71 16.95 4.75
CA HIS A 43 -1.82 17.98 5.30
C HIS A 43 -2.35 19.40 5.04
N GLU A 44 -2.96 19.66 3.87
CA GLU A 44 -3.62 20.95 3.59
C GLU A 44 -4.78 21.23 4.55
N TYR A 45 -5.49 20.18 5.00
CA TYR A 45 -6.55 20.30 6.00
C TYR A 45 -6.04 20.29 7.45
N GLY A 46 -4.72 20.25 7.66
CA GLY A 46 -4.11 20.27 8.99
C GLY A 46 -4.02 18.89 9.66
N PHE A 47 -4.04 17.81 8.89
CA PHE A 47 -3.84 16.45 9.39
C PHE A 47 -2.53 15.86 8.87
N ASP A 48 -1.77 15.20 9.75
CA ASP A 48 -0.64 14.36 9.36
C ASP A 48 -1.02 12.88 9.43
N THR A 49 -0.31 12.04 8.68
CA THR A 49 -0.50 10.59 8.67
C THR A 49 0.65 9.92 9.41
N ALA A 50 0.35 9.32 10.56
CA ALA A 50 1.33 8.57 11.35
C ALA A 50 1.49 7.13 10.85
N ASP A 51 0.39 6.54 10.37
CA ASP A 51 0.34 5.19 9.80
C ASP A 51 -0.76 5.14 8.72
N ARG A 52 -0.93 4.02 8.03
CA ARG A 52 -1.88 3.85 6.92
C ARG A 52 -3.32 4.28 7.23
N ILE A 53 -3.77 4.08 8.46
CA ILE A 53 -5.12 4.42 8.92
C ILE A 53 -5.14 5.45 10.05
N THR A 54 -3.96 5.88 10.53
CA THR A 54 -3.85 6.75 11.70
C THR A 54 -3.56 8.18 11.29
N LEU A 55 -4.45 9.08 11.70
CA LEU A 55 -4.36 10.52 11.44
C LEU A 55 -4.02 11.28 12.72
N ILE A 56 -3.20 12.30 12.59
CA ILE A 56 -2.88 13.25 13.66
C ILE A 56 -3.44 14.61 13.24
N ASP A 57 -4.36 15.17 14.02
CA ASP A 57 -4.75 16.57 13.86
C ASP A 57 -3.62 17.48 14.37
N LEU A 58 -3.05 18.30 13.50
CA LEU A 58 -1.96 19.21 13.83
C LEU A 58 -2.40 20.36 14.74
N ARG A 59 -3.69 20.71 14.76
CA ARG A 59 -4.23 21.78 15.62
C ARG A 59 -4.43 21.32 17.05
N SER A 60 -5.02 20.15 17.26
CA SER A 60 -5.34 19.64 18.60
C SER A 60 -4.37 18.58 19.12
N ARG A 61 -3.42 18.13 18.29
CA ARG A 61 -2.52 16.98 18.55
C ARG A 61 -3.26 15.67 18.86
N LYS A 62 -4.56 15.59 18.55
CA LYS A 62 -5.35 14.37 18.74
C LYS A 62 -5.02 13.35 17.66
N ILE A 63 -4.97 12.09 18.07
CA ILE A 63 -4.71 10.95 17.19
C ILE A 63 -6.04 10.24 16.95
N PHE A 64 -6.37 10.03 15.68
CA PHE A 64 -7.53 9.26 15.23
C PHE A 64 -7.00 7.93 14.65
N ARG A 65 -7.51 6.81 15.15
CA ARG A 65 -7.13 5.45 14.76
C ARG A 65 -8.31 4.70 14.19
#